data_AF-A0AAV0JFZ6-F1
#
_entry.id   AF-A0AAV0JFZ6-F1
#
_cell.length_a   1.000
_cell.length_b   1.000
_cell.length_c   1.000
_cell.angle_alpha   90.00
_cell.angle_beta   90.00
_cell.angle_gamma   90.00
#
_symmetry.space_group_name_H-M   'P 1'
#
loop_
_entity.id
_entity.type
_entity.pdbx_description
1 polymer ?
#
loop_
_entity_poly.entity_id
_entity_poly.type
_entity_poly.pdbx_seq_one_letter_code
_entity_poly.pdbx_strand_id
1 'polypeptide(L)'
;MAEALAAEFGVQLANQLGFQSLVLEVDCLPLVEKLRHPDSNHTELGVISRRIISFLQETSSGRVDIMHARREANNAAHIMAHSETRWDSREVWIDRPPIFLVDQLILDDVTVAA
;
A
#
# COMPACT_ATOMS: atom_id res chain seq x y z
N MET A 1 -0.11 1.16 12.98
CA MET A 1 1.23 1.65 12.63
C MET A 1 1.73 0.98 11.36
N ALA A 2 1.88 -0.35 11.34
CA ALA A 2 2.38 -1.09 10.18
C ALA A 2 1.67 -0.72 8.86
N GLU A 3 0.34 -0.78 8.80
CA GLU A 3 -0.44 -0.41 7.60
C GLU A 3 -0.16 1.01 7.09
N ALA A 4 -0.01 1.97 8.02
CA ALA A 4 0.25 3.36 7.66
C ALA A 4 1.68 3.55 7.11
N LEU A 5 2.66 2.86 7.68
CA LEU A 5 4.03 2.88 7.18
C LEU A 5 4.15 2.14 5.84
N ALA A 6 3.41 1.04 5.66
CA ALA A 6 3.33 0.32 4.40
C ALA A 6 2.72 1.20 3.30
N ALA A 7 1.62 1.89 3.59
CA ALA A 7 1.01 2.86 2.68
C ALA A 7 1.98 4.01 2.35
N GLU A 8 2.66 4.60 3.34
CA GLU A 8 3.67 5.63 3.13
C GLU A 8 4.79 5.16 2.19
N PHE A 9 5.35 3.97 2.44
CA PHE A 9 6.38 3.39 1.60
C PHE A 9 5.89 3.16 0.17
N GLY A 10 4.67 2.65 0.00
CA GLY A 10 4.05 2.42 -1.31
C GLY A 10 3.91 3.71 -2.13
N VAL A 11 3.44 4.79 -1.51
CA VAL A 11 3.31 6.10 -2.19
C VAL A 11 4.68 6.68 -2.53
N GLN A 12 5.65 6.60 -1.63
CA GLN A 12 7.02 7.05 -1.90
C GLN A 12 7.64 6.29 -3.07
N LEU A 13 7.46 4.97 -3.11
CA LEU A 13 7.93 4.13 -4.21
C LEU A 13 7.26 4.55 -5.52
N ALA A 14 5.95 4.78 -5.51
CA ALA A 14 5.22 5.21 -6.70
C ALA A 14 5.76 6.54 -7.26
N ASN A 15 6.05 7.50 -6.37
CA ASN A 15 6.68 8.77 -6.74
C ASN A 15 8.08 8.58 -7.32
N GLN A 16 8.91 7.74 -6.69
CA GLN A 16 10.26 7.42 -7.17
C GLN A 16 10.25 6.78 -8.57
N LEU A 17 9.23 6.00 -8.88
CA LEU A 17 9.04 5.35 -10.18
C LEU A 17 8.39 6.28 -11.22
N GLY A 18 8.00 7.50 -10.84
CA GLY A 18 7.41 8.50 -11.74
C GLY A 18 5.96 8.23 -12.12
N PHE A 19 5.22 7.43 -11.34
CA PHE A 19 3.79 7.28 -11.56
C PHE A 19 3.07 8.61 -11.31
N GLN A 20 2.11 8.93 -12.18
CA GLN A 20 1.34 10.18 -12.11
C GLN A 20 -0.10 9.96 -11.64
N SER A 21 -0.58 8.72 -11.63
CA SER A 21 -1.90 8.36 -11.13
C SER A 21 -1.79 7.14 -10.23
N LEU A 22 -2.50 7.16 -9.11
CA LEU A 22 -2.37 6.17 -8.05
C LEU A 22 -3.75 5.83 -7.47
N VAL A 23 -3.99 4.54 -7.28
CA VAL A 23 -5.06 4.05 -6.40
C VAL A 23 -4.39 3.45 -5.18
N LEU A 24 -4.60 4.07 -4.02
CA LEU A 24 -4.10 3.57 -2.74
C LEU A 24 -5.20 2.75 -2.06
N GLU A 25 -5.04 1.44 -2.10
CA GLU A 25 -5.92 0.48 -1.44
C GLU A 25 -5.35 0.06 -0.08
N VAL A 26 -6.16 0.17 0.97
CA VAL A 26 -5.75 -0.20 2.34
C VAL A 26 -6.91 -0.91 3.03
N ASP A 27 -6.66 -2.02 3.73
CA ASP A 27 -7.67 -2.76 4.50
C ASP A 27 -7.87 -2.21 5.94
N CYS A 28 -7.25 -1.07 6.24
CA CYS A 28 -7.34 -0.39 7.54
C CYS A 28 -8.30 0.81 7.45
N LEU A 29 -9.58 0.59 7.76
CA LEU A 29 -10.61 1.63 7.71
C LEU A 29 -10.24 2.93 8.47
N PRO A 30 -9.69 2.88 9.70
CA PRO A 30 -9.30 4.10 10.41
C PRO A 30 -8.24 4.91 9.67
N LEU A 31 -7.32 4.26 8.96
CA LEU A 31 -6.31 4.94 8.14
C LEU A 31 -6.96 5.58 6.91
N VAL A 32 -7.84 4.84 6.21
CA VAL A 32 -8.57 5.37 5.04
C VAL A 32 -9.38 6.61 5.40
N GLU A 33 -10.12 6.56 6.51
CA GLU A 33 -10.88 7.71 7.02
C GLU A 33 -9.96 8.88 7.35
N LYS A 34 -8.82 8.63 7.98
CA LYS A 34 -7.83 9.66 8.31
C LYS A 34 -7.21 10.33 7.09
N LEU A 35 -6.96 9.56 6.02
CA LEU A 35 -6.40 10.08 4.78
C LEU A 35 -7.42 10.87 3.97
N ARG A 36 -8.70 10.46 3.98
CA ARG A 36 -9.80 11.17 3.31
C ARG A 36 -10.24 12.42 4.07
N HIS A 37 -10.14 12.39 5.40
CA HIS A 37 -10.52 13.49 6.28
C HIS A 37 -9.34 13.85 7.19
N PRO A 38 -8.33 14.57 6.67
CA PRO A 38 -7.16 14.95 7.44
C PRO A 38 -7.58 15.90 8.57
N ASP A 39 -7.14 15.61 9.79
CA ASP A 39 -7.31 16.50 10.93
C ASP A 39 -5.96 17.03 11.45
N SER A 40 -6.02 18.02 12.32
CA SER A 40 -4.84 18.65 12.93
C SER A 40 -4.31 17.88 14.15
N ASN A 41 -4.73 16.63 14.38
CA ASN A 41 -4.30 15.90 15.57
C ASN A 41 -2.83 15.48 15.47
N HIS A 42 -2.09 15.62 16.57
CA HIS A 42 -0.67 15.29 16.68
C HIS A 42 -0.41 13.84 17.10
N THR A 43 -1.38 12.94 16.87
CA THR A 43 -1.17 11.51 17.08
C THR A 43 -0.13 10.99 16.09
N GLU A 44 0.57 9.92 16.44
CA GLU A 44 1.57 9.29 15.58
C GLU A 44 0.96 8.87 14.21
N LEU A 45 -0.27 8.34 14.22
CA LEU A 45 -1.03 8.06 12.98
C LEU A 45 -1.30 9.34 12.17
N GLY A 46 -1.63 10.45 12.84
CA GLY A 46 -1.85 11.74 12.19
C GLY A 46 -0.58 12.30 11.54
N VAL A 47 0.58 12.11 12.17
CA VAL A 47 1.87 12.48 11.58
C VAL A 47 2.14 11.68 10.30
N ILE A 48 2.01 10.35 10.35
CA ILE A 48 2.21 9.48 9.18
C ILE A 48 1.22 9.83 8.06
N SER A 49 -0.06 10.02 8.40
CA SER A 49 -1.11 10.36 7.43
C SER A 49 -0.80 11.66 6.69
N ARG A 50 -0.28 12.68 7.38
CA ARG A 50 0.13 13.94 6.74
C ARG A 50 1.29 13.74 5.76
N ARG A 51 2.26 12.88 6.08
CA ARG A 51 3.36 12.56 5.15
C ARG A 51 2.83 11.84 3.91
N ILE A 52 1.94 10.86 4.08
CA ILE A 52 1.26 10.18 2.96
C ILE A 52 0.57 11.21 2.07
N ILE A 53 -0.24 12.11 2.64
CA ILE A 53 -0.95 13.15 1.89
C ILE A 53 0.02 14.07 1.14
N SER A 54 1.14 14.47 1.76
CA SER A 54 2.19 15.25 1.09
C SER A 54 2.73 14.52 -0.12
N PHE A 55 3.08 13.23 0.01
CA PHE A 55 3.58 12.45 -1.12
C PHE A 55 2.54 12.28 -2.23
N LEU A 56 1.27 12.05 -1.88
CA LEU A 56 0.18 11.99 -2.85
C LEU A 56 -0.03 13.33 -3.58
N GLN A 57 0.17 14.44 -2.89
CA GLN A 57 0.15 15.78 -3.48
C GLN A 57 1.39 16.06 -4.33
N GLU A 58 2.52 15.41 -4.11
CA GLU A 58 3.68 15.50 -5.00
C GLU A 58 3.46 14.69 -6.30
N THR A 59 2.68 13.60 -6.23
CA THR A 59 2.24 12.81 -7.40
C THR A 59 1.26 13.58 -8.31
N SER A 60 0.76 14.76 -7.87
CA SER A 60 -0.43 15.49 -8.34
C SER A 60 -0.48 15.99 -9.79
N SER A 61 0.36 15.47 -10.69
CA SER A 61 0.15 15.64 -12.13
C SER A 61 -1.03 14.79 -12.66
N GLY A 62 -1.53 13.81 -11.91
CA GLY A 62 -2.68 12.98 -12.30
C GLY A 62 -3.62 12.57 -11.14
N ARG A 63 -4.39 11.50 -11.33
CA ARG A 63 -5.52 11.11 -10.46
C ARG A 63 -5.04 10.30 -9.25
N VAL A 64 -5.44 10.71 -8.05
CA VAL A 64 -5.20 9.96 -6.81
C VAL A 64 -6.54 9.56 -6.19
N ASP A 65 -6.76 8.25 -6.02
CA ASP A 65 -7.91 7.70 -5.30
C ASP A 65 -7.43 6.91 -4.07
N ILE A 66 -8.14 7.05 -2.95
CA ILE A 66 -7.87 6.31 -1.71
C ILE A 66 -9.07 5.44 -1.42
N MET A 67 -8.89 4.12 -1.31
CA MET A 67 -9.97 3.15 -1.20
C MET A 67 -9.74 2.19 -0.04
N HIS A 68 -10.82 1.82 0.63
CA HIS A 68 -10.79 0.74 1.61
C HIS A 68 -10.94 -0.59 0.88
N ALA A 69 -9.92 -1.44 0.98
CA ALA A 69 -9.95 -2.79 0.44
C ALA A 69 -10.62 -3.75 1.41
N ARG A 70 -11.25 -4.79 0.87
CA ARG A 70 -11.62 -5.95 1.69
C ARG A 70 -10.35 -6.68 2.11
N ARG A 71 -10.34 -7.23 3.33
CA ARG A 71 -9.17 -7.93 3.87
C ARG A 71 -8.74 -9.10 2.99
N GLU A 72 -9.70 -9.78 2.38
CA GLU A 72 -9.47 -10.88 1.45
C GLU A 72 -8.73 -10.44 0.18
N ALA A 73 -8.97 -9.20 -0.27
CA ALA A 73 -8.28 -8.61 -1.42
C ALA A 73 -6.87 -8.10 -1.08
N ASN A 74 -6.52 -8.02 0.22
CA ASN A 74 -5.22 -7.56 0.70
C ASN A 74 -4.35 -8.72 1.24
N ASN A 75 -4.70 -9.98 0.92
CA ASN A 75 -4.05 -11.13 1.53
C ASN A 75 -2.57 -11.26 1.13
N ALA A 76 -2.20 -10.84 -0.09
CA ALA A 76 -0.80 -10.80 -0.51
C ALA A 76 0.06 -9.87 0.37
N ALA A 77 -0.45 -8.67 0.71
CA ALA A 77 0.23 -7.75 1.63
C ALA A 77 0.29 -8.31 3.06
N HIS A 78 -0.79 -8.96 3.50
CA HIS A 78 -0.83 -9.64 4.80
C HIS A 78 0.25 -10.72 4.91
N ILE A 79 0.36 -11.60 3.90
CA ILE A 79 1.39 -12.64 3.83
C ILE A 79 2.78 -12.02 3.78
N MET A 80 2.98 -10.96 3.01
CA MET A 80 4.27 -10.26 2.93
C MET A 80 4.70 -9.72 4.31
N ALA A 81 3.79 -9.10 5.04
CA ALA A 81 4.04 -8.56 6.38
C ALA A 81 4.31 -9.63 7.45
N HIS A 82 3.77 -10.84 7.27
CA HIS A 82 3.92 -11.97 8.22
C HIS A 82 4.98 -12.99 7.81
N SER A 83 5.60 -12.83 6.64
CA SER A 83 6.68 -13.73 6.22
C SER A 83 7.83 -13.69 7.24
N GLU A 84 8.33 -14.87 7.63
CA GLU A 84 9.47 -14.99 8.56
C GLU A 84 10.81 -14.56 7.92
N THR A 85 10.76 -14.14 6.65
CA THR A 85 11.90 -13.61 5.91
C THR A 85 12.33 -12.30 6.55
N ARG A 86 13.43 -12.32 7.31
CA ARG A 86 14.12 -11.10 7.70
C ARG A 86 14.73 -10.50 6.44
N TRP A 87 14.14 -9.41 5.96
CA TRP A 87 14.69 -8.63 4.86
C TRP A 87 15.87 -7.84 5.40
N ASP A 88 17.08 -8.39 5.26
CA ASP A 88 18.33 -7.70 5.62
C ASP A 88 18.65 -6.53 4.68
N SER A 89 17.94 -6.46 3.54
CA SER A 89 18.05 -5.38 2.56
C SER A 89 16.75 -5.21 1.75
N ARG A 90 16.64 -4.10 1.02
CA ARG A 90 15.55 -3.86 0.07
C ARG A 90 15.68 -4.82 -1.11
N GLU A 91 14.67 -5.63 -1.34
CA GLU A 91 14.60 -6.51 -2.51
C GLU A 91 13.64 -5.98 -3.58
N VAL A 92 13.98 -6.25 -4.84
CA VAL A 92 13.12 -5.99 -6.00
C VAL A 92 13.03 -7.28 -6.79
N TRP A 93 11.82 -7.82 -6.92
CA TRP A 93 11.58 -9.07 -7.65
C TRP A 93 11.14 -8.75 -9.07
N ILE A 94 11.87 -9.28 -10.05
CA ILE A 94 11.56 -9.17 -11.49
C ILE A 94 11.29 -10.59 -11.99
N ASP A 95 10.23 -10.76 -12.77
CA ASP A 95 9.73 -12.02 -13.35
C ASP A 95 9.22 -13.09 -12.37
N ARG A 96 9.83 -13.23 -11.18
CA ARG A 96 9.48 -14.27 -10.21
C ARG A 96 9.28 -13.68 -8.81
N PRO A 97 8.08 -13.82 -8.21
CA PRO A 97 7.85 -13.40 -6.84
C PRO A 97 8.51 -14.37 -5.83
N PRO A 98 8.66 -13.97 -4.56
CA PRO A 98 9.06 -14.88 -3.49
C PRO A 98 8.13 -16.08 -3.39
N ILE A 99 8.69 -17.25 -3.08
CA ILE A 99 7.93 -18.51 -3.12
C ILE A 99 6.73 -18.51 -2.15
N PHE A 100 6.84 -17.81 -1.02
CA PHE A 100 5.75 -17.71 -0.04
C PHE A 100 4.55 -16.87 -0.53
N LEU A 101 4.69 -16.11 -1.63
CA LEU A 101 3.57 -15.37 -2.25
C LEU A 101 2.94 -16.12 -3.42
N VAL A 102 3.59 -17.15 -3.97
CA VAL A 102 3.17 -17.79 -5.22
C VAL A 102 1.74 -18.32 -5.15
N ASP A 103 1.39 -19.05 -4.08
CA ASP A 103 0.05 -19.63 -3.93
C ASP A 103 -1.04 -18.55 -3.87
N GLN A 104 -0.77 -17.45 -3.15
CA GLN A 104 -1.70 -16.34 -3.07
C GLN A 104 -1.85 -15.63 -4.42
N LEU A 105 -0.75 -15.40 -5.14
CA LEU A 105 -0.80 -14.74 -6.44
C LEU A 105 -1.54 -15.61 -7.47
N ILE A 106 -1.44 -16.94 -7.41
CA ILE A 106 -2.23 -17.84 -8.26
C ILE A 106 -3.73 -17.75 -7.93
N LEU A 107 -4.08 -17.62 -6.65
CA LEU A 107 -5.48 -17.42 -6.22
C LEU A 107 -6.04 -16.06 -6.65
N ASP A 108 -5.19 -15.03 -6.71
CA ASP A 108 -5.57 -13.69 -7.18
C ASP A 108 -5.63 -13.61 -8.71
N ASP A 109 -4.79 -14.39 -9.42
CA ASP A 109 -4.74 -14.51 -10.88
C ASP A 109 -5.86 -15.41 -11.45
N VAL A 110 -6.96 -15.58 -10.69
CA VAL A 110 -8.17 -16.18 -11.24
C VAL A 110 -8.76 -15.18 -12.22
N THR A 111 -8.39 -15.32 -13.49
CA THR A 111 -9.08 -14.74 -14.63
C THR A 111 -10.55 -15.19 -14.59
N VAL A 112 -11.41 -14.45 -13.89
CA VAL A 112 -12.85 -14.54 -14.08
C VAL A 112 -13.22 -13.56 -15.20
N ALA A 113 -12.94 -14.01 -16.43
CA ALA A 113 -13.58 -13.49 -17.62
C ALA A 113 -13.96 -14.68 -18.51
N ALA A 114 -15.09 -15.28 -18.18
CA ALA A 114 -15.90 -16.08 -19.09
C ALA A 114 -17.21 -15.33 -19.34
#